data_AF-A0A497FYS1-F1
#
_entry.id   AF-A0A497FYS1-F1
#
_cell.length_a   1.000
_cell.length_b   1.000
_cell.length_c   1.000
_cell.angle_alpha   90.00
_cell.angle_beta   90.00
_cell.angle_gamma   90.00
#
_symmetry.space_group_name_H-M   'P 1'
#
loop_
_entity.id
_entity.type
_entity.pdbx_description
1 polymer ?
#
loop_
_entity_poly.entity_id
_entity_poly.type
_entity_poly.pdbx_seq_one_letter_code
_entity_poly.pdbx_strand_id
1 'polypeptide(L)'
;MSEIAFKEAYRKWYELSIECHKCEKWEKFLRKEIEYPCEKCTIKDKIVYYLEKWANLLGVIGVKKASKIVDQIEEDMEERLE
;
A
#
# COMPACT_ATOMS: atom_id res chain seq x y z
N MET A 1 -5.12 -19.64 -4.95
CA MET A 1 -4.65 -18.59 -5.88
C MET A 1 -4.98 -17.19 -5.38
N SER A 2 -6.23 -16.89 -5.01
CA SER A 2 -6.65 -15.53 -4.57
C SER A 2 -5.93 -15.02 -3.31
N GLU A 3 -5.57 -15.90 -2.37
CA GLU A 3 -4.82 -15.51 -1.17
C GLU A 3 -3.37 -15.09 -1.47
N ILE A 4 -2.66 -15.83 -2.31
CA ILE A 4 -1.28 -15.49 -2.72
C ILE A 4 -1.29 -14.16 -3.47
N ALA A 5 -2.23 -13.99 -4.39
CA ALA A 5 -2.42 -12.73 -5.11
C ALA A 5 -2.75 -11.55 -4.17
N PHE A 6 -3.53 -11.79 -3.11
CA PHE A 6 -3.83 -10.77 -2.10
C PHE A 6 -2.57 -10.38 -1.33
N LYS A 7 -1.81 -11.37 -0.83
CA LYS A 7 -0.54 -11.17 -0.11
C LYS A 7 0.44 -10.34 -0.94
N GLU A 8 0.66 -10.72 -2.20
CA GLU A 8 1.56 -10.02 -3.10
C GLU A 8 1.08 -8.59 -3.41
N ALA A 9 -0.21 -8.41 -3.67
CA ALA A 9 -0.76 -7.09 -3.97
C ALA A 9 -0.70 -6.16 -2.75
N TYR A 10 -1.03 -6.66 -1.56
CA TYR A 10 -0.94 -5.89 -0.31
C TYR A 10 0.50 -5.48 -0.02
N ARG A 11 1.44 -6.43 -0.06
CA ARG A 11 2.87 -6.16 0.16
C ARG A 11 3.41 -5.10 -0.80
N LYS A 12 3.09 -5.22 -2.09
CA LYS A 12 3.52 -4.24 -3.10
C LYS A 12 2.92 -2.86 -2.87
N TRP A 13 1.64 -2.79 -2.50
CA TRP A 13 1.01 -1.54 -2.12
C TRP A 13 1.69 -0.91 -0.90
N TYR A 14 1.93 -1.69 0.16
CA TYR A 14 2.54 -1.21 1.40
C TYR A 14 3.98 -0.72 1.19
N GLU A 15 4.80 -1.46 0.43
CA GLU A 15 6.16 -1.05 0.03
C GLU A 15 6.15 0.32 -0.68
N LEU A 16 5.24 0.51 -1.65
CA LEU A 16 5.12 1.77 -2.39
C LEU A 16 4.58 2.92 -1.51
N SER A 17 3.69 2.63 -0.56
CA SER A 17 3.19 3.60 0.41
C SER A 17 4.30 4.10 1.33
N ILE A 18 5.16 3.21 1.84
CA ILE A 18 6.36 3.59 2.60
C ILE A 18 7.28 4.47 1.76
N GLU A 19 7.55 4.09 0.51
CA GLU A 19 8.37 4.88 -0.41
C GLU A 19 7.77 6.29 -0.62
N CYS A 20 6.45 6.37 -0.82
CA CYS A 20 5.75 7.65 -0.95
C CYS A 20 5.88 8.50 0.31
N HIS A 21 5.70 7.92 1.50
CA HIS A 21 5.81 8.63 2.77
C HIS A 21 7.23 9.15 3.07
N LYS A 22 8.25 8.51 2.51
CA LYS A 22 9.66 8.97 2.60
C LYS A 22 9.99 10.09 1.61
N CYS A 23 9.09 10.43 0.68
CA CYS A 23 9.32 11.49 -0.29
C CYS A 23 9.16 12.88 0.37
N GLU A 24 10.05 13.84 0.08
CA GLU A 24 9.93 15.23 0.58
C GLU A 24 8.59 15.89 0.19
N LYS A 25 7.99 15.46 -0.93
CA LYS A 25 6.66 15.93 -1.35
C LYS A 25 5.56 15.48 -0.41
N TRP A 26 5.73 14.37 0.30
CA TRP A 26 4.79 13.90 1.31
C TRP A 26 4.65 14.92 2.44
N GLU A 27 5.78 15.44 2.94
CA GLU A 27 5.73 16.50 3.97
C GLU A 27 5.03 17.77 3.46
N LYS A 28 5.31 18.17 2.21
CA LYS A 28 4.63 19.32 1.58
C LYS A 28 3.12 19.10 1.43
N PHE A 29 2.72 17.88 1.09
CA PHE A 29 1.31 17.50 1.04
C PHE A 29 0.65 17.59 2.43
N LEU A 30 1.30 17.06 3.48
CA LEU A 30 0.80 17.16 4.86
C LEU A 30 0.62 18.63 5.31
N ARG A 31 1.50 19.52 4.84
CA ARG A 31 1.42 20.98 5.08
C ARG A 31 0.41 21.70 4.16
N LYS A 32 -0.25 20.98 3.24
CA LYS A 32 -1.17 21.52 2.23
C LYS A 32 -0.50 22.51 1.26
N GLU A 33 0.81 22.41 1.09
CA GLU A 33 1.59 23.24 0.15
C GLU A 33 1.45 22.73 -1.29
N ILE A 34 1.14 21.43 -1.45
CA ILE A 34 0.86 20.79 -2.73
C ILE A 34 -0.38 19.90 -2.61
N GLU A 35 -1.07 19.69 -3.72
CA GLU A 35 -2.17 18.73 -3.79
C GLU A 35 -1.66 17.30 -3.99
N TYR A 36 -2.39 16.35 -3.41
CA TYR A 36 -2.26 14.94 -3.75
C TYR A 36 -3.35 14.57 -4.75
N PRO A 37 -3.02 13.88 -5.85
CA PRO A 37 -1.72 13.33 -6.20
C PRO A 37 -0.76 14.35 -6.81
N CYS A 38 0.53 14.21 -6.54
CA CYS A 38 1.55 15.06 -7.14
C CYS A 38 1.66 14.79 -8.66
N GLU A 39 1.49 15.81 -9.51
CA GLU A 39 1.34 15.69 -10.99
C GLU A 39 2.44 14.90 -11.72
N LYS A 40 3.64 14.76 -11.14
CA LYS A 40 4.79 14.05 -11.73
C LYS A 40 5.19 12.77 -10.97
N CYS A 41 4.30 12.23 -10.13
CA CYS A 41 4.63 11.06 -9.30
C CYS A 41 4.51 9.76 -10.12
N THR A 42 5.66 9.15 -10.43
CA THR A 42 5.74 7.91 -11.23
C THR A 42 5.35 6.64 -10.46
N ILE A 43 5.31 6.70 -9.12
CA ILE A 43 4.89 5.57 -8.27
C ILE A 43 3.39 5.59 -7.98
N LYS A 44 2.69 6.72 -8.20
CA LYS A 44 1.27 6.89 -7.90
C LYS A 44 0.40 5.87 -8.63
N ASP A 45 0.58 5.74 -9.94
CA ASP A 45 -0.24 4.81 -10.73
C ASP A 45 -0.06 3.36 -10.27
N LYS A 46 1.14 3.02 -9.78
CA LYS A 46 1.41 1.71 -9.17
C LYS A 46 0.71 1.55 -7.82
N ILE A 47 0.75 2.57 -6.95
CA ILE A 47 0.03 2.56 -5.67
C ILE A 47 -1.46 2.34 -5.92
N VAL A 48 -2.08 3.11 -6.82
CA VAL A 48 -3.50 2.99 -7.15
C VAL A 48 -3.81 1.59 -7.71
N TYR A 49 -3.01 1.10 -8.66
CA TYR A 49 -3.17 -0.24 -9.21
C TYR A 49 -3.16 -1.34 -8.14
N TYR A 50 -2.16 -1.33 -7.24
CA TYR A 50 -2.08 -2.34 -6.20
C TYR A 50 -3.16 -2.18 -5.13
N LEU A 51 -3.55 -0.94 -4.80
CA LEU A 51 -4.67 -0.62 -3.92
C LEU A 51 -5.96 -1.25 -4.42
N GLU A 52 -6.34 -0.95 -5.66
CA GLU A 52 -7.54 -1.50 -6.30
C GLU A 52 -7.47 -3.03 -6.38
N LYS A 53 -6.30 -3.58 -6.71
CA LYS A 53 -6.10 -5.02 -6.83
C LYS A 53 -6.33 -5.74 -5.51
N TRP A 54 -5.73 -5.30 -4.41
CA TRP A 54 -5.92 -5.98 -3.13
C TRP A 54 -7.33 -5.72 -2.55
N ALA A 55 -7.90 -4.54 -2.77
CA ALA A 55 -9.28 -4.23 -2.37
C ALA A 55 -10.32 -5.09 -3.10
N ASN A 56 -10.13 -5.35 -4.40
CA ASN A 56 -10.99 -6.28 -5.14
C ASN A 56 -10.86 -7.72 -4.64
N LEU A 57 -9.65 -8.13 -4.28
CA LEU A 57 -9.39 -9.46 -3.72
C LEU A 57 -9.95 -9.61 -2.30
N LEU A 58 -10.07 -8.53 -1.52
CA LEU A 58 -10.71 -8.51 -0.20
C LEU A 58 -12.12 -9.13 -0.27
N GLY A 59 -12.91 -8.73 -1.28
CA GLY A 59 -14.27 -9.24 -1.48
C GLY A 59 -14.31 -10.74 -1.79
N VAL A 60 -13.24 -11.27 -2.39
CA VAL A 60 -13.12 -12.70 -2.75
C VAL A 60 -12.69 -13.54 -1.56
N ILE A 61 -11.71 -13.07 -0.77
CA ILE A 61 -11.14 -13.85 0.34
C ILE A 61 -11.87 -13.65 1.67
N GLY A 62 -12.65 -12.58 1.78
CA GLY A 62 -13.38 -12.18 2.98
C GLY A 62 -12.54 -11.38 3.98
N VAL A 63 -13.18 -10.38 4.59
CA VAL A 63 -12.56 -9.39 5.49
C VAL A 63 -11.79 -10.05 6.65
N LYS A 64 -12.37 -11.05 7.31
CA LYS A 64 -11.74 -11.73 8.46
C LYS A 64 -10.42 -12.40 8.11
N LYS A 65 -10.32 -12.98 6.90
CA LYS A 65 -9.10 -13.63 6.44
C LYS A 65 -8.09 -12.62 5.95
N ALA A 66 -8.56 -11.58 5.24
CA ALA A 66 -7.73 -10.47 4.79
C ALA A 66 -7.04 -9.75 5.96
N SER A 67 -7.76 -9.45 7.04
CA SER A 67 -7.21 -8.80 8.25
C SER A 67 -5.99 -9.55 8.77
N LYS A 68 -6.13 -10.86 9.02
CA LYS A 68 -5.02 -11.69 9.51
C LYS A 68 -3.78 -11.68 8.60
N ILE A 69 -4.01 -11.59 7.29
CA ILE A 69 -2.93 -11.54 6.31
C ILE A 69 -2.24 -10.17 6.35
N VAL A 70 -3.02 -9.10 6.46
CA VAL A 70 -2.52 -7.73 6.61
C VAL A 70 -1.68 -7.63 7.87
N ASP A 71 -2.23 -8.03 9.02
CA ASP A 71 -1.54 -7.98 10.32
C ASP A 71 -0.18 -8.70 10.25
N GLN A 72 -0.15 -9.90 9.69
CA GLN A 72 1.08 -10.67 9.52
C GLN A 72 2.10 -10.01 8.59
N ILE A 73 1.66 -9.38 7.49
CA ILE A 73 2.58 -8.69 6.57
C ILE A 73 3.14 -7.43 7.22
N GLU A 74 2.34 -6.70 7.98
CA GLU A 74 2.79 -5.48 8.67
C GLU A 74 3.82 -5.82 9.74
N GLU A 75 3.56 -6.84 10.58
CA GLU A 75 4.53 -7.38 11.53
C GLU A 75 5.85 -7.77 10.84
N ASP A 76 5.79 -8.58 9.78
CA ASP A 76 6.95 -9.02 8.99
C ASP A 76 7.74 -7.84 8.36
N MET A 77 7.08 -6.71 8.12
CA MET A 77 7.69 -5.54 7.48
C MET A 77 8.23 -4.53 8.49
N GLU A 78 7.61 -4.39 9.65
CA GLU A 78 8.12 -3.58 10.77
C GLU A 78 9.42 -4.18 11.31
N GLU A 79 9.49 -5.50 11.50
CA GLU A 79 10.72 -6.21 11.92
C GLU A 79 11.91 -6.02 10.96
N ARG A 80 11.65 -5.67 9.70
CA ARG A 80 12.69 -5.44 8.68
C ARG A 80 13.18 -3.98 8.63
N LEU A 81 12.49 -3.08 9.32
CA LEU A 81 12.82 -1.65 9.39
C LEU A 81 13.60 -1.29 10.66
N GLU A 82 13.59 -2.18 11.67
CA GLU A 82 14.47 -2.17 12.85
C GLU A 82 15.85 -2.78 12.56
#